data_AF-A0A1Z8VRF2-F1
#
_entry.id   AF-A0A1Z8VRF2-F1
#
_cell.length_a   1.000
_cell.length_b   1.000
_cell.length_c   1.000
_cell.angle_alpha   90.00
_cell.angle_beta   90.00
_cell.angle_gamma   90.00
#
_symmetry.space_group_name_H-M   'P 1'
#
loop_
_entity.id
_entity.type
_entity.pdbx_description
1 polymer ?
#
loop_
_entity_poly.entity_id
_entity_poly.type
_entity_poly.pdbx_seq_one_letter_code
_entity_poly.pdbx_strand_id
1 'polypeptide(L)'
;MYIFKNSFFTLILVYFLNLQFAATTNIKKEFAYGLNVYKKGNCMGCHSWHGKGGGGYGAGVSLRTMELSLEDIVYVIKCGRPGTGMPYFYKKSYKDERCYDTKFEDYNNSNRPLSSKKFLSIKQIEAVSFLIKELFQGKELTKEYCEFFFNEGSKVCLNIKN
;
A
#
# COMPACT_ATOMS: atom_id res chain seq x y z
N MET A 1 30.55 41.37 25.69
CA MET A 1 30.60 40.78 24.33
C MET A 1 29.92 39.41 24.36
N TYR A 2 28.57 39.34 24.36
CA TYR A 2 27.81 38.09 24.55
C TYR A 2 26.48 38.05 23.75
N ILE A 3 26.47 38.53 22.49
CA ILE A 3 25.22 38.58 21.69
C ILE A 3 25.27 37.70 20.42
N PHE A 4 26.44 37.20 20.01
CA PHE A 4 26.57 36.48 18.72
C PHE A 4 26.38 34.96 18.75
N LYS A 5 26.17 34.31 19.91
CA LYS A 5 25.99 32.84 19.98
C LYS A 5 24.54 32.35 19.81
N ASN A 6 23.53 33.20 20.06
CA ASN A 6 22.12 32.79 20.03
C ASN A 6 21.53 32.69 18.62
N SER A 7 21.91 33.58 17.70
CA SER A 7 21.31 33.64 16.36
C SER A 7 21.63 32.39 15.51
N PHE A 8 22.83 31.83 15.66
CA PHE A 8 23.25 30.64 14.91
C PHE A 8 22.51 29.38 15.37
N PHE A 9 22.27 29.24 16.69
CA PHE A 9 21.54 28.10 17.25
C PHE A 9 20.06 28.12 16.85
N THR A 10 19.44 29.31 16.81
CA THR A 10 18.07 29.49 16.36
C THR A 10 17.92 29.19 14.86
N LEU A 11 18.86 29.60 14.01
CA LEU A 11 18.86 29.29 12.58
C LEU A 11 18.97 27.78 12.31
N ILE A 12 19.83 27.09 13.05
CA ILE A 12 19.98 25.64 12.97
C ILE A 12 18.69 24.94 13.38
N LEU A 13 18.08 25.34 14.51
CA LEU A 13 16.84 24.75 15.01
C LEU A 13 15.68 24.92 14.00
N VAL A 14 15.53 26.12 13.44
CA VAL A 14 14.51 26.41 12.42
C VAL A 14 14.74 25.56 11.16
N TYR A 15 15.98 25.39 10.71
CA TYR A 15 16.29 24.55 9.55
C TYR A 15 15.92 23.07 9.79
N PHE A 16 16.27 22.52 10.96
CA PHE A 16 15.90 21.16 11.34
C PHE A 16 14.37 20.95 11.42
N LEU A 17 13.64 21.91 11.99
CA LEU A 17 12.17 21.89 12.03
C LEU A 17 11.54 21.88 10.63
N ASN A 18 12.08 22.68 9.70
CA ASN A 18 11.60 22.70 8.32
C ASN A 18 11.86 21.37 7.58
N LEU A 19 13.00 20.72 7.82
CA LEU A 19 13.29 19.40 7.23
C LEU A 19 12.30 18.33 7.71
N GLN A 20 11.98 18.28 9.00
CA GLN A 20 11.03 17.31 9.56
C GLN A 20 9.62 17.52 9.00
N PHE A 21 9.19 18.77 8.83
CA PHE A 21 7.91 19.09 8.23
C PHE A 21 7.84 18.67 6.75
N ALA A 22 8.89 18.93 5.97
CA ALA A 22 8.96 18.49 4.58
C ALA A 22 8.89 16.96 4.44
N ALA A 23 9.58 16.21 5.30
CA ALA A 23 9.54 14.75 5.29
C ALA A 23 8.13 14.20 5.62
N THR A 24 7.46 14.73 6.65
CA THR A 24 6.11 14.30 7.05
C THR A 24 5.03 14.64 6.01
N THR A 25 5.19 15.73 5.26
CA THR A 25 4.27 16.03 4.16
C THR A 25 4.48 15.10 2.97
N ASN A 26 5.71 14.67 2.70
CA ASN A 26 6.03 13.74 1.63
C ASN A 26 5.45 12.35 1.92
N ILE A 27 5.68 11.79 3.12
CA ILE A 27 5.14 10.47 3.49
C ILE A 27 3.61 10.43 3.43
N LYS A 28 2.92 11.50 3.86
CA LYS A 28 1.45 11.60 3.75
C LYS A 28 1.00 11.57 2.29
N LYS A 29 1.73 12.21 1.37
CA LYS A 29 1.44 12.17 -0.07
C LYS A 29 1.65 10.77 -0.65
N GLU A 30 2.70 10.06 -0.23
CA GLU A 30 2.95 8.68 -0.64
C GLU A 30 1.85 7.73 -0.19
N PHE A 31 1.42 7.82 1.07
CA PHE A 31 0.26 7.06 1.56
C PHE A 31 -1.02 7.43 0.81
N ALA A 32 -1.25 8.71 0.51
CA ALA A 32 -2.45 9.11 -0.23
C ALA A 32 -2.45 8.53 -1.64
N TYR A 33 -1.28 8.52 -2.30
CA TYR A 33 -1.10 7.91 -3.59
C TYR A 33 -1.29 6.39 -3.54
N GLY A 34 -0.67 5.70 -2.58
CA GLY A 34 -0.84 4.27 -2.35
C GLY A 34 -2.30 3.89 -2.08
N LEU A 35 -3.03 4.71 -1.32
CA LEU A 35 -4.43 4.47 -1.01
C LEU A 35 -5.29 4.61 -2.26
N ASN A 36 -5.03 5.62 -3.08
CA ASN A 36 -5.72 5.78 -4.36
C ASN A 36 -5.47 4.58 -5.29
N VAL A 37 -4.26 4.02 -5.27
CA VAL A 37 -3.96 2.79 -6.00
C VAL A 37 -4.67 1.58 -5.41
N TYR A 38 -4.71 1.44 -4.08
CA TYR A 38 -5.46 0.38 -3.38
C TYR A 38 -6.95 0.38 -3.78
N LYS A 39 -7.55 1.57 -3.88
CA LYS A 39 -8.92 1.77 -4.37
C LYS A 39 -9.03 1.43 -5.87
N LYS A 40 -8.15 1.98 -6.71
CA LYS A 40 -8.13 1.78 -8.17
C LYS A 40 -7.97 0.31 -8.57
N GLY A 41 -7.08 -0.42 -7.89
CA GLY A 41 -6.84 -1.85 -8.09
C GLY A 41 -7.94 -2.75 -7.54
N ASN A 42 -8.93 -2.18 -6.85
CA ASN A 42 -9.98 -2.90 -6.13
C ASN A 42 -9.43 -3.93 -5.14
N CYS A 43 -8.29 -3.63 -4.50
CA CYS A 43 -7.65 -4.52 -3.53
C CYS A 43 -8.60 -4.78 -2.34
N MET A 44 -9.35 -3.76 -1.95
CA MET A 44 -10.37 -3.87 -0.89
C MET A 44 -11.51 -4.83 -1.20
N GLY A 45 -11.73 -5.15 -2.48
CA GLY A 45 -12.78 -6.10 -2.90
C GLY A 45 -12.44 -7.55 -2.57
N CYS A 46 -11.27 -7.81 -1.98
CA CYS A 46 -10.91 -9.08 -1.34
C CYS A 46 -10.29 -8.86 0.06
N HIS A 47 -9.51 -7.79 0.23
CA HIS A 47 -8.76 -7.53 1.47
C HIS A 47 -9.46 -6.53 2.42
N SER A 48 -10.66 -6.06 2.07
CA SER A 48 -11.43 -5.04 2.82
C SER A 48 -10.73 -3.68 2.89
N TRP A 49 -11.45 -2.62 3.24
CA TRP A 49 -10.88 -1.27 3.33
C TRP A 49 -9.79 -1.15 4.42
N HIS A 50 -9.89 -1.95 5.47
CA HIS A 50 -8.94 -2.00 6.59
C HIS A 50 -7.87 -3.10 6.45
N GLY A 51 -7.79 -3.81 5.32
CA GLY A 51 -6.74 -4.80 5.08
C GLY A 51 -6.85 -6.10 5.89
N LYS A 52 -7.98 -6.40 6.56
CA LYS A 52 -8.13 -7.66 7.32
C LYS A 52 -8.65 -8.82 6.45
N GLY A 53 -9.13 -8.53 5.24
CA GLY A 53 -9.79 -9.52 4.40
C GLY A 53 -11.05 -10.13 5.03
N GLY A 54 -11.52 -11.22 4.43
CA GLY A 54 -12.68 -12.00 4.89
C GLY A 54 -14.05 -11.27 4.84
N GLY A 55 -15.11 -12.02 5.16
CA GLY A 55 -16.48 -11.53 5.23
C GLY A 55 -17.14 -11.25 3.87
N GLY A 56 -18.09 -10.33 3.83
CA GLY A 56 -18.81 -9.91 2.60
C GLY A 56 -17.95 -9.16 1.57
N TYR A 57 -16.65 -8.98 1.84
CA TYR A 57 -15.68 -8.36 0.95
C TYR A 57 -14.82 -9.40 0.20
N GLY A 58 -15.20 -10.67 0.18
CA GLY A 58 -14.48 -11.74 -0.53
C GLY A 58 -13.50 -12.55 0.32
N ALA A 59 -12.86 -13.56 -0.28
CA ALA A 59 -12.01 -14.55 0.40
C ALA A 59 -10.53 -14.13 0.54
N GLY A 60 -10.22 -12.82 0.52
CA GLY A 60 -8.84 -12.37 0.67
C GLY A 60 -8.31 -12.61 2.08
N VAL A 61 -7.03 -12.96 2.19
CA VAL A 61 -6.32 -13.09 3.47
C VAL A 61 -6.10 -11.72 4.12
N SER A 62 -5.85 -11.70 5.43
CA SER A 62 -5.46 -10.48 6.13
C SER A 62 -4.07 -10.01 5.69
N LEU A 63 -3.99 -8.75 5.25
CA LEU A 63 -2.74 -8.04 4.99
C LEU A 63 -2.05 -7.56 6.27
N ARG A 64 -2.72 -7.68 7.43
CA ARG A 64 -2.17 -7.26 8.73
C ARG A 64 -1.34 -8.34 9.41
N THR A 65 -1.64 -9.60 9.13
CA THR A 65 -0.97 -10.75 9.76
C THR A 65 0.02 -11.45 8.84
N MET A 66 0.25 -10.91 7.64
CA MET A 66 1.24 -11.45 6.72
C MET A 66 2.65 -11.03 7.12
N GLU A 67 3.63 -11.86 6.78
CA GLU A 67 5.05 -11.61 7.05
C GLU A 67 5.83 -11.57 5.74
N LEU A 68 5.69 -10.48 4.99
CA LEU A 68 6.37 -10.28 3.72
C LEU A 68 7.33 -9.09 3.77
N SER A 69 8.42 -9.16 3.00
CA SER A 69 9.26 -7.99 2.69
C SER A 69 8.50 -7.04 1.75
N LEU A 70 8.99 -5.80 1.60
CA LEU A 70 8.36 -4.87 0.66
C LEU A 70 8.49 -5.38 -0.78
N GLU A 71 9.64 -5.97 -1.10
CA GLU A 71 9.98 -6.58 -2.38
C GLU A 71 9.03 -7.74 -2.70
N ASP A 72 8.73 -8.58 -1.71
CA ASP A 72 7.77 -9.68 -1.87
C ASP A 72 6.35 -9.16 -2.10
N ILE A 73 5.94 -8.10 -1.40
CA ILE A 73 4.61 -7.49 -1.62
C ILE A 73 4.53 -6.94 -3.05
N VAL A 74 5.57 -6.22 -3.50
CA VAL A 74 5.67 -5.72 -4.88
C VAL A 74 5.56 -6.87 -5.87
N TYR A 75 6.31 -7.95 -5.64
CA TYR A 75 6.32 -9.13 -6.50
C TYR A 75 4.95 -9.80 -6.58
N VAL A 76 4.30 -10.03 -5.43
CA VAL A 76 2.97 -10.66 -5.35
C VAL A 76 1.90 -9.78 -6.02
N ILE A 77 1.94 -8.46 -5.87
CA ILE A 77 0.99 -7.57 -6.56
C ILE A 77 1.25 -7.56 -8.07
N LYS A 78 2.52 -7.51 -8.47
CA LYS A 78 2.93 -7.54 -9.87
C LYS A 78 2.49 -8.83 -10.56
N CYS A 79 2.73 -9.98 -9.94
CA CYS A 79 2.54 -11.30 -10.50
C CYS A 79 1.19 -11.96 -10.13
N GLY A 80 0.42 -11.38 -9.21
CA GLY A 80 -0.75 -12.05 -8.65
C GLY A 80 -0.37 -13.34 -7.93
N ARG A 81 -1.36 -14.20 -7.65
CA ARG A 81 -1.11 -15.53 -7.08
C ARG A 81 -1.80 -16.59 -7.94
N PRO A 82 -1.06 -17.30 -8.83
CA PRO A 82 -1.61 -18.38 -9.64
C PRO A 82 -2.36 -19.42 -8.80
N GLY A 83 -3.46 -19.94 -9.35
CA GLY A 83 -4.35 -20.88 -8.64
C GLY A 83 -5.28 -20.24 -7.60
N THR A 84 -5.26 -18.90 -7.45
CA THR A 84 -6.14 -18.17 -6.53
C THR A 84 -6.95 -17.10 -7.28
N GLY A 85 -7.86 -16.43 -6.56
CA GLY A 85 -8.59 -15.27 -7.09
C GLY A 85 -7.77 -13.98 -7.21
N MET A 86 -6.52 -13.92 -6.71
CA MET A 86 -5.70 -12.72 -6.74
C MET A 86 -5.04 -12.54 -8.13
N PRO A 87 -5.42 -11.52 -8.90
CA PRO A 87 -4.92 -11.36 -10.26
C PRO A 87 -3.54 -10.70 -10.29
N TYR A 88 -2.86 -10.79 -11.43
CA TYR A 88 -1.65 -10.00 -11.70
C TYR A 88 -2.02 -8.57 -12.11
N PHE A 89 -1.31 -7.59 -11.57
CA PHE A 89 -1.59 -6.17 -11.81
C PHE A 89 -0.64 -5.49 -12.78
N TYR A 90 0.50 -6.09 -13.11
CA TYR A 90 1.40 -5.53 -14.11
C TYR A 90 1.15 -6.10 -15.50
N LYS A 91 1.02 -5.21 -16.49
CA LYS A 91 0.61 -5.59 -17.86
C LYS A 91 1.56 -6.60 -18.54
N LYS A 92 2.84 -6.58 -18.17
CA LYS A 92 3.89 -7.43 -18.76
C LYS A 92 4.06 -8.78 -18.06
N SER A 93 3.44 -8.98 -16.89
CA SER A 93 3.53 -10.23 -16.14
C SER A 93 3.06 -11.42 -16.98
N TYR A 94 3.84 -12.50 -16.98
CA TYR A 94 3.66 -13.73 -17.76
C TYR A 94 3.72 -13.57 -19.29
N LYS A 95 3.96 -12.35 -19.81
CA LYS A 95 4.13 -12.08 -21.25
C LYS A 95 5.59 -11.80 -21.57
N ASP A 96 6.01 -10.59 -21.23
CA ASP A 96 7.38 -10.12 -21.46
C ASP A 96 8.27 -10.51 -20.28
N GLU A 97 7.70 -10.53 -19.08
CA GLU A 97 8.40 -10.85 -17.84
C GLU A 97 7.90 -12.15 -17.23
N ARG A 98 8.83 -12.95 -16.71
CA ARG A 98 8.50 -14.18 -15.98
C ARG A 98 8.00 -13.82 -14.59
N CYS A 99 7.00 -14.58 -14.14
CA CYS A 99 6.48 -14.55 -12.79
C CYS A 99 6.45 -16.00 -12.29
N TYR A 100 7.01 -16.24 -11.10
CA TYR A 100 7.27 -17.59 -10.58
C TYR A 100 8.00 -18.48 -11.60
N ASP A 101 8.99 -17.90 -12.30
CA ASP A 101 9.76 -18.51 -13.41
C ASP A 101 8.93 -18.99 -14.62
N THR A 102 7.66 -18.63 -14.70
CA THR A 102 6.75 -19.04 -15.77
C THR A 102 6.32 -17.89 -16.67
N LYS A 103 5.88 -18.25 -17.88
CA LYS A 103 5.12 -17.44 -18.84
C LYS A 103 3.77 -18.09 -19.09
N PHE A 104 2.91 -17.37 -19.79
CA PHE A 104 1.59 -17.85 -20.16
C PHE A 104 1.55 -19.14 -20.98
N GLU A 105 2.62 -19.45 -21.70
CA GLU A 105 2.77 -20.69 -22.46
C GLU A 105 2.94 -21.92 -21.55
N ASP A 106 3.38 -21.71 -20.30
CA ASP A 106 3.59 -22.76 -19.30
C ASP A 106 2.28 -23.18 -18.59
N TYR A 107 1.14 -22.53 -18.91
CA TYR A 107 -0.16 -22.77 -18.30
C TYR A 107 -1.19 -23.29 -19.31
N ASN A 108 -2.10 -24.13 -18.82
CA ASN A 108 -3.32 -24.47 -19.54
C ASN A 108 -4.43 -23.44 -19.27
N ASN A 109 -5.54 -23.53 -20.02
CA ASN A 109 -6.64 -22.56 -19.89
C ASN A 109 -7.30 -22.58 -18.49
N SER A 110 -7.27 -23.70 -17.79
CA SER A 110 -7.94 -23.88 -16.49
C SER A 110 -7.12 -23.38 -15.30
N ASN A 111 -5.80 -23.25 -15.44
CA ASN A 111 -4.90 -22.81 -14.36
C ASN A 111 -4.13 -21.51 -14.69
N ARG A 112 -4.54 -20.82 -15.75
CA ARG A 112 -3.88 -19.59 -16.21
C ARG A 112 -3.98 -18.48 -15.16
N PRO A 113 -2.89 -17.73 -14.87
CA PRO A 113 -2.94 -16.58 -13.98
C PRO A 113 -3.99 -15.56 -14.39
N LEU A 114 -4.80 -15.10 -13.44
CA LEU A 114 -5.91 -14.17 -13.69
C LEU A 114 -5.38 -12.75 -13.96
N SER A 115 -5.87 -12.12 -15.02
CA SER A 115 -5.58 -10.70 -15.28
C SER A 115 -6.42 -9.79 -14.41
N SER A 116 -5.82 -8.73 -13.89
CA SER A 116 -6.59 -7.66 -13.26
C SER A 116 -7.44 -6.94 -14.31
N LYS A 117 -8.59 -6.40 -13.88
CA LYS A 117 -9.43 -5.52 -14.73
C LYS A 117 -8.77 -4.15 -14.97
N LYS A 118 -7.84 -3.75 -14.09
CA LYS A 118 -7.12 -2.48 -14.14
C LYS A 118 -5.64 -2.75 -13.87
N PHE A 119 -4.82 -2.61 -14.91
CA PHE A 119 -3.38 -2.68 -14.76
C PHE A 119 -2.83 -1.46 -14.01
N LEU A 120 -1.74 -1.69 -13.29
CA LEU A 120 -0.98 -0.71 -12.52
C LEU A 120 0.40 -0.53 -13.17
N SER A 121 0.94 0.69 -13.12
CA SER A 121 2.35 0.94 -13.42
C SER A 121 3.24 0.44 -12.28
N ILE A 122 4.55 0.30 -12.52
CA ILE A 122 5.52 -0.06 -11.47
C ILE A 122 5.44 0.90 -10.29
N LYS A 123 5.45 2.22 -10.55
CA LYS A 123 5.27 3.24 -9.50
C LYS A 123 3.98 3.08 -8.70
N GLN A 124 2.89 2.65 -9.34
CA GLN A 124 1.63 2.39 -8.63
C GLN A 124 1.73 1.16 -7.75
N ILE A 125 2.36 0.09 -8.25
CA ILE A 125 2.59 -1.16 -7.51
C ILE A 125 3.47 -0.88 -6.29
N GLU A 126 4.57 -0.15 -6.44
CA GLU A 126 5.43 0.27 -5.34
C GLU A 126 4.67 1.09 -4.30
N ALA A 127 3.89 2.08 -4.73
CA ALA A 127 3.13 2.93 -3.83
C ALA A 127 2.08 2.17 -3.00
N VAL A 128 1.32 1.25 -3.61
CA VAL A 128 0.36 0.44 -2.85
C VAL A 128 1.06 -0.58 -1.96
N SER A 129 2.20 -1.13 -2.39
CA SER A 129 3.01 -2.05 -1.59
C SER A 129 3.54 -1.36 -0.35
N PHE A 130 4.03 -0.13 -0.50
CA PHE A 130 4.49 0.70 0.60
C PHE A 130 3.37 1.02 1.59
N LEU A 131 2.18 1.43 1.10
CA LEU A 131 1.02 1.62 1.96
C LEU A 131 0.65 0.34 2.74
N ILE A 132 0.61 -0.81 2.07
CA ILE A 132 0.28 -2.10 2.72
C ILE A 132 1.32 -2.43 3.80
N LYS A 133 2.61 -2.25 3.49
CA LYS A 133 3.71 -2.52 4.41
C LYS A 133 3.64 -1.64 5.65
N GLU A 134 3.44 -0.34 5.47
CA GLU A 134 3.53 0.64 6.55
C GLU A 134 2.24 0.76 7.38
N LEU A 135 1.07 0.61 6.75
CA LEU A 135 -0.22 0.86 7.41
C LEU A 135 -1.00 -0.40 7.76
N PHE A 136 -0.70 -1.55 7.15
CA PHE A 136 -1.41 -2.81 7.45
C PHE A 136 -0.54 -3.81 8.19
N GLN A 137 0.61 -4.20 7.62
CA GLN A 137 1.39 -5.31 8.15
C GLN A 137 1.86 -5.05 9.59
N GLY A 138 1.42 -5.91 10.52
CA GLY A 138 1.73 -5.81 11.94
C GLY A 138 1.14 -4.57 12.63
N LYS A 139 0.21 -3.84 11.99
CA LYS A 139 -0.42 -2.65 12.55
C LYS A 139 -1.83 -2.94 13.02
N GLU A 140 -2.24 -2.28 14.10
CA GLU A 140 -3.64 -2.24 14.52
C GLU A 140 -4.46 -1.27 13.66
N LEU A 141 -5.79 -1.45 13.67
CA LEU A 141 -6.70 -0.53 13.00
C LEU A 141 -6.91 0.71 13.90
N THR A 142 -6.51 1.87 13.42
CA THR A 142 -6.64 3.15 14.12
C THR A 142 -7.76 4.00 13.53
N LYS A 143 -8.29 4.92 14.35
CA LYS A 143 -9.24 5.94 13.89
C LYS A 143 -8.63 6.82 12.80
N GLU A 144 -7.37 7.20 12.94
CA GLU A 144 -6.64 8.02 11.97
C GLU A 144 -6.64 7.36 10.57
N TYR A 145 -6.33 6.07 10.47
CA TYR A 145 -6.38 5.38 9.18
C TYR A 145 -7.81 5.31 8.62
N CYS A 146 -8.82 5.11 9.48
CA CYS A 146 -10.21 5.11 9.03
C CYS A 146 -10.62 6.45 8.42
N GLU A 147 -10.28 7.55 9.09
CA GLU A 147 -10.57 8.91 8.61
C GLU A 147 -9.72 9.24 7.38
N PHE A 148 -8.50 8.72 7.29
CA PHE A 148 -7.72 8.79 6.06
C PHE A 148 -8.40 8.06 4.88
N PHE A 149 -9.09 6.95 5.14
CA PHE A 149 -9.80 6.19 4.12
C PHE A 149 -11.14 6.83 3.70
N PHE A 150 -11.94 7.28 4.67
CA PHE A 150 -13.34 7.71 4.52
C PHE A 150 -13.58 9.22 4.66
N ASN A 151 -12.52 9.99 4.86
CA ASN A 151 -12.52 11.39 5.30
C ASN A 151 -12.78 11.58 6.81
N GLU A 152 -12.23 12.67 7.34
CA GLU A 152 -12.34 13.08 8.74
C GLU A 152 -13.81 13.22 9.18
N GLY A 153 -14.13 12.75 10.39
CA GLY A 153 -15.49 12.82 10.93
C GLY A 153 -16.48 11.83 10.33
N SER A 154 -16.03 10.90 9.46
CA SER A 154 -16.91 9.88 8.90
C SER A 154 -17.52 8.99 10.00
N LYS A 155 -18.83 8.77 9.93
CA LYS A 155 -19.59 8.01 10.95
C LYS A 155 -19.06 6.59 11.16
N VAL A 156 -18.50 5.98 10.12
CA VAL A 156 -17.90 4.63 10.17
C VAL A 156 -16.68 4.56 11.11
N CYS A 157 -16.04 5.69 11.40
CA CYS A 157 -14.84 5.77 12.21
C CYS A 157 -15.11 6.06 13.70
N LEU A 158 -16.34 6.41 14.08
CA LEU A 158 -16.67 6.87 15.44
C LEU A 158 -16.33 5.86 16.55
N ASN A 159 -16.46 4.56 16.25
CA ASN A 159 -16.26 3.49 17.22
C ASN A 159 -14.87 2.82 17.11
N ILE A 160 -13.96 3.39 16.33
CA ILE A 160 -12.59 2.88 16.20
C ILE A 160 -11.71 3.58 17.23
N LYS A 161 -10.86 2.81 17.91
CA LYS A 161 -9.93 3.32 18.92
C LYS A 161 -8.89 4.24 18.27
N ASN A 162 -8.51 5.29 19.02
CA ASN A 162 -7.34 6.10 18.70
C ASN A 162 -6.06 5.31 18.96
#